data_AF-A0A524K3N9-F1
#
_entry.id   AF-A0A524K3N9-F1
#
_cell.length_a   1.000
_cell.length_b   1.000
_cell.length_c   1.000
_cell.angle_alpha   90.00
_cell.angle_beta   90.00
_cell.angle_gamma   90.00
#
_symmetry.space_group_name_H-M   'P 1'
#
loop_
_entity.id
_entity.type
_entity.pdbx_description
1 polymer ?
#
loop_
_entity_poly.entity_id
_entity_poly.type
_entity_poly.pdbx_seq_one_letter_code
_entity_poly.pdbx_strand_id
1 'polypeptide(L)'
;VPAFIRPQFCVGRGPFRWCALSGDPEDIRMTDEAILEIFPKRDHYSAGLHRWIHQVEDRLPMGGGQGLPCRICWLGLGERDKAGLLFNKLVREGKVKAPIVIGRDHLDCGSVASPNRETENMKDGSDAISDWPLLNFALNAVSATAVLAFEVVRQRTPKN
;
A
#
# COMPACT_ATOMS: atom_id res chain seq x y z
N VAL A 1 -10.39 -12.19 -4.85
CA VAL A 1 -9.32 -12.26 -3.81
C VAL A 1 -8.99 -13.66 -3.32
N PRO A 2 -9.95 -14.57 -3.00
CA PRO A 2 -9.65 -15.90 -2.45
C PRO A 2 -8.62 -16.71 -3.25
N ALA A 3 -8.69 -16.65 -4.58
CA ALA A 3 -7.87 -17.49 -5.45
C ALA A 3 -6.36 -17.13 -5.49
N PHE A 4 -6.00 -15.85 -5.38
CA PHE A 4 -4.62 -15.39 -5.68
C PHE A 4 -4.03 -14.39 -4.67
N ILE A 5 -4.86 -13.54 -4.07
CA ILE A 5 -4.40 -12.38 -3.29
C ILE A 5 -4.35 -12.68 -1.80
N ARG A 6 -5.23 -13.53 -1.28
CA ARG A 6 -5.32 -13.84 0.16
C ARG A 6 -3.99 -14.26 0.79
N PRO A 7 -3.11 -15.08 0.17
CA PRO A 7 -1.81 -15.39 0.74
C PRO A 7 -0.92 -14.16 0.99
N GLN A 8 -1.07 -13.10 0.20
CA GLN A 8 -0.35 -11.83 0.42
C GLN A 8 -0.93 -11.08 1.63
N PHE A 9 -2.26 -11.04 1.77
CA PHE A 9 -2.91 -10.44 2.94
C PHE A 9 -2.51 -11.13 4.25
N CYS A 10 -2.33 -12.45 4.25
CA CYS A 10 -1.89 -13.20 5.43
C CYS A 10 -0.51 -12.76 5.98
N VAL A 11 0.33 -12.12 5.16
CA VAL A 11 1.63 -11.56 5.59
C VAL A 11 1.62 -10.02 5.63
N GLY A 12 0.44 -9.43 5.67
CA GLY A 12 0.24 -7.98 5.76
C GLY A 12 0.57 -7.21 4.47
N ARG A 13 0.78 -7.91 3.34
CA ARG A 13 1.07 -7.25 2.06
C ARG A 13 -0.21 -6.71 1.45
N GLY A 14 -0.12 -5.53 0.86
CA GLY A 14 -1.24 -4.86 0.22
C GLY A 14 -0.76 -3.61 -0.50
N PRO A 15 -1.69 -2.80 -1.05
CA PRO A 15 -1.39 -1.72 -1.99
C PRO A 15 -0.82 -0.46 -1.31
N PHE A 16 0.28 -0.62 -0.57
CA PHE A 16 1.08 0.45 0.00
C PHE A 16 1.57 1.38 -1.11
N ARG A 17 1.44 2.69 -0.89
CA ARG A 17 1.77 3.71 -1.88
C ARG A 17 2.28 4.97 -1.22
N TRP A 18 3.01 5.76 -1.98
CA TRP A 18 3.44 7.08 -1.55
C TRP A 18 3.42 8.09 -2.70
N CYS A 19 3.42 9.37 -2.32
CA CYS A 19 3.30 10.52 -3.20
C CYS A 19 4.30 11.59 -2.80
N ALA A 20 5.05 12.13 -3.77
CA ALA A 20 6.01 13.21 -3.55
C ALA A 20 5.31 14.57 -3.63
N LEU A 21 5.24 15.30 -2.51
CA LEU A 21 4.57 16.62 -2.46
C LEU A 21 5.35 17.72 -3.19
N SER A 22 6.60 17.47 -3.56
CA SER A 22 7.39 18.39 -4.38
C SER A 22 6.84 18.54 -5.79
N GLY A 23 6.07 17.55 -6.26
CA GLY A 23 5.68 17.44 -7.66
C GLY A 23 6.82 16.96 -8.58
N ASP A 24 8.01 16.68 -8.03
CA ASP A 24 9.19 16.32 -8.80
C ASP A 24 9.34 14.78 -8.93
N PRO A 25 9.31 14.22 -10.16
CA PRO A 25 9.48 12.78 -10.38
C PRO A 25 10.77 12.20 -9.81
N GLU A 26 11.81 13.02 -9.68
CA GLU A 26 13.10 12.56 -9.17
C GLU A 26 13.00 12.11 -7.71
N ASP A 27 12.11 12.71 -6.91
CA ASP A 27 11.88 12.25 -5.54
C ASP A 27 11.36 10.80 -5.51
N ILE A 28 10.56 10.40 -6.51
CA ILE A 28 10.11 9.01 -6.61
C ILE A 28 11.25 8.09 -7.04
N ARG A 29 12.11 8.51 -7.99
CA ARG A 29 13.31 7.74 -8.34
C ARG A 29 14.21 7.51 -7.15
N MET A 30 14.47 8.55 -6.35
CA MET A 30 15.24 8.45 -5.12
C MET A 30 14.61 7.46 -4.12
N THR A 31 13.29 7.47 -3.98
CA THR A 31 12.60 6.47 -3.12
C THR A 31 12.64 5.06 -3.70
N ASP A 32 12.54 4.90 -5.03
CA ASP A 32 12.61 3.59 -5.70
C ASP A 32 14.00 2.97 -5.49
N GLU A 33 15.08 3.73 -5.72
CA GLU A 33 16.46 3.28 -5.46
C GLU A 33 16.66 2.85 -4.01
N ALA A 34 16.21 3.68 -3.06
CA ALA A 34 16.35 3.40 -1.64
C ALA A 34 15.55 2.15 -1.22
N ILE A 35 14.37 1.92 -1.81
CA ILE A 35 13.57 0.70 -1.59
C ILE A 35 14.28 -0.55 -2.12
N LEU A 36 14.88 -0.47 -3.32
CA LEU A 36 15.65 -1.58 -3.90
C LEU A 36 16.87 -1.95 -3.04
N GLU A 37 17.51 -0.95 -2.41
CA GLU A 37 18.64 -1.13 -1.50
C GLU A 37 18.23 -1.87 -0.21
N ILE A 38 17.17 -1.42 0.48
CA ILE A 38 16.80 -2.00 1.77
C ILE A 38 16.06 -3.35 1.66
N PHE A 39 15.49 -3.66 0.49
CA PHE A 39 14.83 -4.93 0.19
C PHE A 39 15.52 -5.67 -0.96
N PRO A 40 16.76 -6.18 -0.76
CA PRO A 40 17.51 -6.86 -1.82
C PRO A 40 16.83 -8.15 -2.28
N LYS A 41 17.10 -8.56 -3.52
CA LYS A 41 16.57 -9.80 -4.14
C LYS A 41 17.06 -11.05 -3.39
N ARG A 42 16.32 -11.50 -2.38
CA ARG A 42 16.66 -12.68 -1.55
C ARG A 42 15.73 -13.87 -1.77
N ASP A 43 14.52 -13.60 -2.22
CA ASP A 43 13.48 -14.59 -2.44
C ASP A 43 12.65 -14.24 -3.68
N HIS A 44 11.66 -15.08 -3.98
CA HIS A 44 10.80 -14.89 -5.14
C HIS A 44 10.02 -13.55 -5.09
N TYR A 45 9.61 -13.11 -3.89
CA TYR A 45 8.79 -11.92 -3.74
C TYR A 45 9.61 -10.64 -3.91
N SER A 46 10.74 -10.52 -3.20
CA SER A 46 11.69 -9.42 -3.34
C SER A 46 12.26 -9.33 -4.76
N ALA A 47 12.50 -10.46 -5.43
CA ALA A 47 12.82 -10.47 -6.86
C ALA A 47 11.67 -9.91 -7.72
N GLY A 48 10.42 -10.21 -7.38
CA GLY A 48 9.22 -9.64 -7.99
C GLY A 48 9.09 -8.13 -7.76
N LEU A 49 9.35 -7.66 -6.54
CA LEU A 49 9.35 -6.24 -6.18
C LEU A 49 10.35 -5.45 -7.04
N HIS A 50 11.57 -5.96 -7.18
CA HIS A 50 12.58 -5.33 -8.04
C HIS A 50 12.14 -5.28 -9.50
N ARG A 51 11.61 -6.40 -10.03
CA ARG A 51 11.06 -6.42 -11.41
C ARG A 51 9.93 -5.40 -11.58
N TRP A 52 9.05 -5.29 -10.59
CA TRP A 52 7.95 -4.33 -10.60
C TRP A 52 8.46 -2.89 -10.71
N ILE A 53 9.40 -2.48 -9.85
CA ILE A 53 9.94 -1.11 -9.82
C ILE A 53 10.61 -0.75 -11.16
N HIS A 54 11.45 -1.64 -11.72
CA HIS A 54 12.06 -1.38 -13.02
C HIS A 54 11.03 -1.30 -14.15
N GLN A 55 10.07 -2.23 -14.21
CA GLN A 55 9.07 -2.23 -15.28
C GLN A 55 8.14 -1.03 -15.26
N VAL A 56 7.78 -0.54 -14.07
CA VAL A 56 6.87 0.59 -13.94
C VAL A 56 7.54 1.91 -14.34
N GLU A 57 8.85 2.04 -14.13
CA GLU A 57 9.62 3.17 -14.64
C GLU A 57 9.62 3.23 -16.17
N ASP A 58 9.79 2.07 -16.83
CA ASP A 58 9.77 1.98 -18.29
C ASP A 58 8.38 2.23 -18.90
N ARG A 59 7.33 1.78 -18.20
CA ARG A 59 5.96 1.71 -18.77
C ARG A 59 5.05 2.87 -18.37
N LEU A 60 5.30 3.50 -17.23
CA LEU A 60 4.45 4.56 -16.68
C LEU A 60 5.31 5.78 -16.33
N PRO A 61 5.67 6.60 -17.34
CA PRO A 61 6.44 7.81 -17.11
C PRO A 61 5.67 8.78 -16.21
N MET A 62 6.30 9.19 -15.11
CA MET A 62 5.66 10.01 -14.07
C MET A 62 5.28 11.42 -14.51
N GLY A 63 5.72 11.86 -15.69
CA GLY A 63 5.32 13.14 -16.30
C GLY A 63 4.00 13.09 -17.08
N GLY A 64 3.29 11.96 -17.11
CA GLY A 64 2.12 11.72 -17.97
C GLY A 64 0.80 12.41 -17.59
N GLY A 65 0.80 13.45 -16.74
CA GLY A 65 -0.39 14.27 -16.45
C GLY A 65 -1.36 13.74 -15.40
N GLN A 66 -0.96 12.77 -14.57
CA GLN A 66 -1.79 12.20 -13.50
C GLN A 66 -1.73 12.97 -12.16
N GLY A 67 -1.10 14.14 -12.14
CA GLY A 67 -0.91 14.96 -10.93
C GLY A 67 0.45 14.72 -10.28
N LEU A 68 0.48 14.71 -8.94
CA LEU A 68 1.71 14.51 -8.19
C LEU A 68 2.34 13.13 -8.49
N PRO A 69 3.68 13.05 -8.64
CA PRO A 69 4.37 11.77 -8.81
C PRO A 69 4.10 10.83 -7.63
N CYS A 70 3.71 9.60 -7.95
CA CYS A 70 3.35 8.58 -6.98
C CYS A 70 3.95 7.22 -7.35
N ARG A 71 4.13 6.36 -6.35
CA ARG A 71 4.48 4.96 -6.53
C ARG A 71 3.57 4.08 -5.70
N ILE A 72 3.13 2.97 -6.29
CA ILE A 72 2.54 1.83 -5.57
C ILE A 72 3.57 0.71 -5.52
N CYS A 73 3.75 0.11 -4.35
CA CYS A 73 4.63 -1.05 -4.16
C CYS A 73 4.06 -1.87 -3.01
N TRP A 74 3.74 -3.14 -3.27
CA TRP A 74 3.14 -3.96 -2.23
C TRP A 74 4.17 -4.35 -1.18
N LEU A 75 4.01 -3.86 0.04
CA LEU A 75 4.88 -4.14 1.18
C LEU A 75 4.07 -4.77 2.32
N GLY A 76 4.69 -5.72 3.02
CA GLY A 76 4.12 -6.50 4.12
C GLY A 76 4.25 -5.85 5.49
N LEU A 77 3.84 -6.60 6.51
CA LEU A 77 4.04 -6.22 7.91
C LEU A 77 5.55 -6.07 8.20
N GLY A 78 5.93 -4.97 8.87
CA GLY A 78 7.33 -4.63 9.14
C GLY A 78 8.08 -4.00 7.95
N GLU A 79 7.80 -4.43 6.71
CA GLU A 79 8.38 -3.79 5.51
C GLU A 79 7.84 -2.36 5.33
N ARG A 80 6.55 -2.13 5.59
CA ARG A 80 5.94 -0.80 5.54
C ARG A 80 6.55 0.20 6.53
N ASP A 81 6.82 -0.25 7.74
CA ASP A 81 7.46 0.57 8.79
C ASP A 81 8.89 0.97 8.39
N LYS A 82 9.69 0.00 7.91
CA LYS A 82 11.03 0.25 7.38
C LYS A 82 11.03 1.26 6.23
N ALA A 83 10.09 1.11 5.29
CA ALA A 83 9.95 2.05 4.17
C ALA A 83 9.54 3.46 4.66
N GLY A 84 8.60 3.56 5.60
CA GLY A 84 8.18 4.85 6.17
C GLY A 84 9.31 5.58 6.88
N LEU A 85 10.09 4.88 7.71
CA LEU A 85 11.27 5.45 8.37
C LEU A 85 12.36 5.86 7.37
N LEU A 86 12.58 5.04 6.33
CA LEU A 86 13.51 5.35 5.25
C LEU A 86 13.10 6.65 4.54
N PHE A 87 11.84 6.79 4.13
CA PHE A 87 11.37 8.00 3.44
C PHE A 87 11.48 9.24 4.33
N ASN A 88 11.13 9.11 5.61
CA ASN A 88 11.29 10.22 6.56
C ASN A 88 12.77 10.62 6.74
N LYS A 89 13.70 9.66 6.70
CA LYS A 89 15.14 9.93 6.69
C LYS A 89 15.56 10.68 5.41
N LEU A 90 15.10 10.25 4.24
CA LEU A 90 15.41 10.93 2.97
C LEU A 90 14.93 12.38 2.97
N VAL A 91 13.73 12.66 3.50
CA VAL A 91 13.20 14.03 3.68
C VAL A 91 14.10 14.83 4.62
N ARG A 92 14.47 14.26 5.78
CA ARG A 92 15.34 14.92 6.76
C ARG A 92 16.73 15.25 6.22
N GLU A 93 17.27 14.37 5.40
CA GLU A 93 18.59 14.54 4.76
C GLU A 93 18.54 15.44 3.52
N GLY A 94 17.35 15.91 3.09
CA GLY A 94 17.18 16.71 1.89
C GLY A 94 17.47 15.95 0.59
N LYS A 95 17.43 14.61 0.62
CA LYS A 95 17.61 13.75 -0.57
C LYS A 95 16.36 13.70 -1.44
N VAL A 96 15.21 14.05 -0.88
CA VAL A 96 13.99 14.37 -1.62
C VAL A 96 13.62 15.83 -1.32
N LYS A 97 12.99 16.50 -2.28
CA LYS A 97 12.79 17.96 -2.29
C LYS A 97 11.68 18.44 -1.36
N ALA A 98 10.74 17.57 -0.99
CA ALA A 98 9.64 17.89 -0.07
C ALA A 98 9.17 16.65 0.71
N PRO A 99 8.26 16.80 1.69
CA PRO A 99 7.67 15.67 2.40
C PRO A 99 6.97 14.66 1.47
N ILE A 100 6.96 13.41 1.89
CA ILE A 100 6.32 12.29 1.19
C ILE A 100 5.04 11.89 1.94
N VAL A 101 3.91 11.85 1.25
CA VAL A 101 2.67 11.28 1.82
C VAL A 101 2.69 9.78 1.62
N ILE A 102 2.41 9.03 2.68
CA ILE A 102 2.29 7.58 2.64
C ILE A 102 0.83 7.20 2.87
N GLY A 103 0.35 6.23 2.10
CA GLY A 103 -1.02 5.75 2.20
C GLY A 103 -1.22 4.39 1.55
N ARG A 104 -2.47 4.08 1.25
CA ARG A 104 -2.91 2.82 0.63
C ARG A 104 -4.33 2.94 0.11
N ASP A 105 -4.79 1.90 -0.57
CA ASP A 105 -6.22 1.68 -0.80
C ASP A 105 -6.94 1.29 0.51
N HIS A 106 -8.27 1.41 0.52
CA HIS A 106 -9.11 0.78 1.54
C HIS A 106 -9.13 -0.74 1.40
N LEU A 107 -8.86 -1.27 0.20
CA LEU A 107 -8.51 -2.67 0.00
C LEU A 107 -7.13 -2.94 0.60
N ASP A 108 -7.10 -3.56 1.77
CA ASP A 108 -5.87 -4.01 2.41
C ASP A 108 -6.15 -5.16 3.38
N CYS A 109 -5.10 -5.82 3.84
CA CYS A 109 -5.15 -7.06 4.62
C CYS A 109 -6.04 -7.04 5.87
N GLY A 110 -6.36 -5.86 6.42
CA GLY A 110 -7.16 -5.73 7.63
C GLY A 110 -8.05 -4.48 7.69
N SER A 111 -8.37 -3.87 6.55
CA SER A 111 -9.12 -2.59 6.52
C SER A 111 -10.45 -2.65 5.77
N VAL A 112 -10.95 -3.85 5.45
CA VAL A 112 -12.18 -4.00 4.67
C VAL A 112 -12.92 -5.29 5.04
N ALA A 113 -14.25 -5.20 5.09
CA ALA A 113 -15.16 -6.34 5.09
C ALA A 113 -16.04 -6.25 3.84
N SER A 114 -15.94 -7.24 2.96
CA SER A 114 -16.48 -7.22 1.60
C SER A 114 -16.72 -8.66 1.13
N PRO A 115 -17.89 -9.25 1.47
CA PRO A 115 -18.17 -10.68 1.29
C PRO A 115 -18.12 -11.16 -0.16
N ASN A 116 -18.28 -10.26 -1.14
CA ASN A 116 -18.20 -10.61 -2.56
C ASN A 116 -16.83 -10.32 -3.19
N ARG A 117 -15.83 -9.89 -2.41
CA ARG A 117 -14.47 -9.61 -2.89
C ARG A 117 -13.40 -9.98 -1.87
N GLU A 118 -13.02 -9.05 -0.99
CA GLU A 118 -11.82 -9.17 -0.16
C GLU A 118 -11.95 -10.25 0.93
N THR A 119 -13.11 -10.31 1.57
CA THR A 119 -13.45 -11.30 2.61
C THR A 119 -14.33 -12.43 2.08
N GLU A 120 -14.37 -12.64 0.76
CA GLU A 120 -15.15 -13.71 0.13
C GLU A 120 -14.58 -15.11 0.45
N ASN A 121 -15.41 -16.02 0.96
CA ASN A 121 -15.03 -17.39 1.33
C ASN A 121 -13.88 -17.41 2.36
N MET A 122 -14.06 -16.72 3.49
CA MET A 122 -13.17 -16.90 4.64
C MET A 122 -13.27 -18.35 5.15
N LYS A 123 -12.16 -18.92 5.62
CA LYS A 123 -12.08 -20.35 5.97
C LYS A 123 -13.05 -20.74 7.10
N ASP A 124 -13.39 -19.79 7.95
CA ASP A 124 -14.27 -19.90 9.10
C ASP A 124 -15.68 -19.32 8.84
N GLY A 125 -15.97 -18.89 7.61
CA GLY A 125 -17.25 -18.29 7.23
C GLY A 125 -17.46 -16.87 7.76
N SER A 126 -16.40 -16.18 8.19
CA SER A 126 -16.46 -14.84 8.79
C SER A 126 -16.68 -13.69 7.79
N ASP A 127 -17.11 -13.97 6.57
CA ASP A 127 -17.07 -13.07 5.41
C ASP A 127 -17.67 -11.69 5.68
N ALA A 128 -18.78 -11.64 6.42
CA ALA A 128 -19.57 -10.43 6.69
C ALA A 128 -19.23 -9.73 8.02
N ILE A 129 -18.25 -10.23 8.79
CA ILE A 129 -17.85 -9.59 10.05
C ILE A 129 -17.13 -8.27 9.74
N SER A 130 -17.77 -7.16 10.12
CA SER A 130 -17.30 -5.80 9.82
C SER A 130 -16.63 -5.08 10.99
N ASP A 131 -16.39 -5.78 12.10
CA ASP A 131 -15.67 -5.22 13.26
C ASP A 131 -14.22 -4.86 12.91
N TRP A 132 -13.56 -5.66 12.05
CA TRP A 132 -12.16 -5.48 11.67
C TRP A 132 -11.84 -4.12 11.02
N PRO A 133 -12.55 -3.65 9.98
CA PRO A 133 -12.32 -2.32 9.43
C PRO A 133 -12.62 -1.19 10.42
N LEU A 134 -13.57 -1.36 11.35
CA LEU A 134 -13.84 -0.38 12.41
C LEU A 134 -12.67 -0.30 13.40
N LEU A 135 -12.15 -1.46 13.83
CA LEU A 135 -10.96 -1.55 14.67
C LEU A 135 -9.73 -0.99 13.96
N ASN A 136 -9.58 -1.23 12.66
CA ASN A 136 -8.52 -0.64 11.85
C ASN A 136 -8.59 0.90 11.87
N PHE A 137 -9.77 1.47 11.66
CA PHE A 137 -9.97 2.92 11.73
C PHE A 137 -9.63 3.47 13.13
N ALA A 138 -10.18 2.88 14.19
CA ALA A 138 -9.96 3.32 15.57
C ALA A 138 -8.49 3.20 15.99
N LEU A 139 -7.82 2.11 15.63
CA LEU A 139 -6.40 1.89 15.96
C LEU A 139 -5.50 2.89 15.25
N ASN A 140 -5.76 3.19 13.97
CA ASN A 140 -4.99 4.21 13.26
C ASN A 140 -5.23 5.62 13.81
N ALA A 141 -6.44 5.91 14.34
CA ALA A 141 -6.76 7.18 15.01
C ALA A 141 -5.91 7.40 16.26
N VAL A 142 -5.77 6.38 17.11
CA VAL A 142 -4.94 6.47 18.32
C VAL A 142 -3.43 6.34 18.03
N SER A 143 -3.07 5.87 16.83
CA SER A 143 -1.66 5.75 16.37
C SER A 143 -1.15 7.00 15.65
N ALA A 144 -1.86 8.13 15.75
CA ALA A 144 -1.49 9.42 15.17
C ALA A 144 -1.35 9.44 13.63
N THR A 145 -2.19 8.68 12.93
CA THR A 145 -2.30 8.82 11.46
C THR A 145 -2.83 10.20 11.08
N ALA A 146 -2.19 10.86 10.11
CA ALA A 146 -2.49 12.26 9.77
C ALA A 146 -3.92 12.50 9.26
N VAL A 147 -4.45 11.60 8.43
CA VAL A 147 -5.82 11.66 7.90
C VAL A 147 -6.41 10.26 7.86
N LEU A 148 -7.67 10.13 8.26
CA LEU A 148 -8.40 8.86 8.32
C LEU A 148 -9.74 8.96 7.64
N ALA A 149 -10.15 7.88 7.00
CA ALA A 149 -11.45 7.75 6.37
C ALA A 149 -12.05 6.38 6.71
N PHE A 150 -13.37 6.36 6.90
CA PHE A 150 -14.16 5.13 6.98
C PHE A 150 -15.33 5.28 6.00
N GLU A 151 -15.54 4.26 5.17
CA GLU A 151 -16.55 4.27 4.12
C GLU A 151 -17.45 3.05 4.23
N VAL A 152 -18.77 3.27 4.15
CA VAL A 152 -19.75 2.20 4.07
C VAL A 152 -20.30 2.15 2.65
N VAL A 153 -19.99 1.08 1.92
CA VAL A 153 -20.49 0.86 0.57
C VAL A 153 -21.50 -0.26 0.58
N ARG A 154 -22.72 0.02 0.10
CA ARG A 154 -23.76 -1.00 -0.01
C ARG A 154 -23.43 -1.99 -1.12
N GLN A 155 -23.10 -3.23 -0.76
CA GLN A 155 -22.96 -4.30 -1.74
C GLN A 155 -24.34 -4.80 -2.15
N ARG A 156 -24.62 -4.82 -3.46
CA ARG A 156 -25.79 -5.53 -3.98
C ARG A 156 -25.45 -7.02 -3.98
N THR A 157 -26.21 -7.82 -3.24
CA THR A 157 -26.23 -9.27 -3.44
C THR A 157 -26.79 -9.55 -4.84
N PRO A 158 -26.22 -10.50 -5.60
CA PRO A 158 -26.88 -11.00 -6.80
C PRO A 158 -28.29 -11.44 -6.41
N LYS A 159 -29.31 -10.98 -7.14
CA LYS A 159 -30.64 -11.56 -7.04
C LYS A 159 -30.52 -13.00 -7.53
N ASN A 160 -30.80 -13.97 -6.66
CA ASN A 160 -31.19 -15.30 -7.11
C ASN A 160 -32.50 -15.21 -7.89
#